data_AF-A0A1V5ML60-F1
#
_entry.id   AF-A0A1V5ML60-F1
#
_cell.length_a   1.000
_cell.length_b   1.000
_cell.length_c   1.000
_cell.angle_alpha   90.00
_cell.angle_beta   90.00
_cell.angle_gamma   90.00
#
_symmetry.space_group_name_H-M   'P 1'
#
loop_
_entity.id
_entity.type
_entity.pdbx_description
1 polymer ?
#
loop_
_entity_poly.entity_id
_entity_poly.type
_entity_poly.pdbx_seq_one_letter_code
_entity_poly.pdbx_strand_id
1 'polypeptide(L)' 'MVGRRIANKLRIPIIGIGAGNGVDGQVLVMHDMLGITQEFSPRFLRRYANLQETIVNAVGHYVSDVKDKSFPSDNEQY' A
#
# COMPACT_ATOMS: atom_id res chain seq x y z
N MET A 1 -10.05 -9.60 23.27
CA MET A 1 -9.29 -8.50 22.63
C MET A 1 -9.71 -7.16 23.22
N VAL A 2 -8.75 -6.25 23.43
CA VAL A 2 -8.98 -4.92 24.03
C VAL A 2 -9.86 -4.04 23.14
N GLY A 3 -9.66 -4.05 21.81
CA GLY A 3 -10.46 -3.26 20.86
C GLY A 3 -11.97 -3.49 21.00
N ARG A 4 -12.41 -4.76 21.00
CA ARG A 4 -13.83 -5.12 21.21
C ARG A 4 -14.41 -4.65 22.54
N ARG A 5 -13.61 -4.67 23.62
CA ARG A 5 -14.06 -4.21 24.94
C ARG A 5 -14.27 -2.70 24.95
N ILE A 6 -13.48 -1.93 24.20
CA ILE A 6 -13.60 -0.47 24.10
C ILE A 6 -14.79 -0.11 23.19
N ALA A 7 -14.88 -0.72 22.01
CA ALA A 7 -15.98 -0.49 21.06
C ALA A 7 -17.36 -0.71 21.71
N ASN A 8 -17.51 -1.78 22.49
CA ASN A 8 -18.77 -2.06 23.18
C ASN A 8 -19.14 -1.06 24.31
N LYS A 9 -18.20 -0.23 24.79
CA LYS A 9 -18.42 0.70 25.92
C LYS A 9 -18.70 2.13 25.49
N LEU A 10 -18.34 2.48 24.26
CA LEU A 10 -18.44 3.84 23.75
C LEU A 10 -19.58 3.91 22.73
N ARG A 11 -20.27 5.06 22.68
CA ARG A 11 -21.32 5.31 21.68
C ARG A 11 -20.77 5.85 20.36
N ILE A 12 -19.55 6.38 20.38
CA ILE A 12 -18.87 6.89 19.20
C ILE A 12 -18.22 5.73 18.42
N PRO A 13 -18.17 5.77 17.08
CA PRO A 13 -17.47 4.76 16.28
C PRO A 13 -15.98 4.67 16.61
N ILE A 14 -15.44 3.45 16.69
CA ILE A 14 -14.03 3.18 16.92
C ILE A 14 -13.38 2.65 15.65
N ILE A 15 -12.36 3.35 15.16
CA ILE A 15 -11.53 2.93 14.02
C ILE A 15 -10.20 2.37 14.54
N GLY A 16 -9.91 1.11 14.23
CA GLY A 16 -8.73 0.41 14.72
C GLY A 16 -7.64 0.21 13.66
N ILE A 17 -6.39 0.21 14.12
CA ILE A 17 -5.23 -0.32 13.39
C ILE A 17 -4.57 -1.38 14.29
N GLY A 18 -4.54 -2.63 13.86
CA GLY A 18 -4.06 -3.74 14.70
C GLY A 18 -4.91 -4.05 15.95
N ALA A 19 -6.13 -3.51 16.05
CA ALA A 19 -7.03 -3.71 17.19
C ALA A 19 -7.90 -4.99 17.10
N GLY A 20 -7.73 -5.78 16.04
CA GLY A 20 -8.60 -6.89 15.67
C GLY A 20 -9.90 -6.43 15.00
N ASN A 21 -10.74 -7.39 14.60
CA ASN A 21 -11.99 -7.14 13.87
C ASN A 21 -13.20 -6.76 14.75
N GLY A 22 -12.99 -6.52 16.04
CA GLY A 22 -14.06 -6.20 17.00
C GLY A 22 -14.33 -4.71 17.17
N VAL A 23 -13.95 -3.89 16.20
CA VAL A 23 -14.14 -2.42 16.17
C VAL A 23 -15.01 -2.05 14.96
N ASP A 24 -15.54 -0.84 14.93
CA ASP A 24 -16.55 -0.42 13.92
C ASP A 24 -15.95 -0.16 12.54
N GLY A 25 -14.64 0.11 12.47
CA GLY A 25 -13.92 0.26 11.22
C GLY A 25 -12.43 0.01 11.35
N GLN A 26 -11.74 -0.04 10.23
CA GLN A 26 -10.31 -0.30 10.17
C GLN A 26 -9.61 0.83 9.42
N VAL A 27 -8.36 1.10 9.82
CA VAL A 27 -7.46 2.00 9.10
C VAL A 27 -6.12 1.32 8.90
N LEU A 28 -5.53 1.52 7.73
CA LEU A 28 -4.16 1.14 7.39
C LEU A 28 -3.48 2.33 6.71
N VAL A 29 -2.16 2.40 6.83
CA VAL A 29 -1.36 3.33 6.05
C VAL A 29 -1.33 2.84 4.60
N MET A 30 -1.70 3.71 3.66
CA MET A 30 -1.81 3.35 2.24
C MET A 30 -0.50 2.76 1.68
N HIS A 31 0.64 3.39 1.98
CA HIS A 31 1.96 2.94 1.52
C HIS A 31 2.30 1.52 1.97
N ASP A 32 2.02 1.20 3.23
CA ASP A 32 2.25 -0.13 3.79
C ASP A 32 1.30 -1.16 3.19
N MET A 33 0.02 -0.80 3.07
CA MET A 33 -1.02 -1.64 2.49
C MET A 33 -0.73 -1.98 1.02
N LEU A 34 -0.21 -1.03 0.26
CA LEU A 34 0.16 -1.21 -1.15
C LEU A 34 1.57 -1.76 -1.36
N GLY A 35 2.32 -2.02 -0.29
CA GLY A 35 3.68 -2.56 -0.37
C GLY A 35 4.67 -1.63 -1.07
N ILE A 36 4.52 -0.31 -0.89
CA ILE A 36 5.50 0.70 -1.34
C ILE A 36 6.73 0.66 -0.40
N THR A 37 6.49 0.56 0.90
CA THR A 37 7.51 0.34 1.94
C THR A 37 7.54 -1.13 2.33
N GLN A 38 8.68 -1.81 2.16
CA GLN A 38 8.82 -3.22 2.56
C GLN A 38 9.52 -3.44 3.90
N GLU A 39 10.34 -2.49 4.36
CA GLU A 39 11.10 -2.60 5.62
C GLU A 39 10.20 -2.65 6.87
N PHE A 40 9.03 -2.03 6.79
CA PHE A 40 8.02 -2.07 7.85
C PHE A 40 6.99 -3.17 7.57
N SER A 41 6.93 -4.17 8.45
CA SER A 41 6.01 -5.31 8.34
C SER A 41 5.43 -5.72 9.69
N PRO A 42 4.56 -4.90 10.30
CA PRO A 42 3.93 -5.27 11.56
C PRO A 42 2.94 -6.42 11.34
N ARG A 43 2.75 -7.27 12.36
CA ARG A 43 1.89 -8.48 12.27
C ARG A 43 0.45 -8.22 11.83
N PHE A 44 -0.09 -7.02 12.04
CA PHE A 44 -1.46 -6.66 11.66
C PHE A 44 -1.60 -6.22 10.19
N LEU A 45 -0.48 -5.97 9.51
CA LEU A 45 -0.49 -5.46 8.15
C LEU A 45 -0.77 -6.59 7.17
N ARG A 46 -1.82 -6.41 6.35
CA ARG A 46 -2.01 -7.16 5.12
C ARG A 46 -1.58 -6.28 3.95
N ARG A 47 -0.65 -6.78 3.14
CA ARG A 47 -0.30 -6.18 1.84
C ARG A 47 -1.29 -6.64 0.79
N TYR A 48 -1.81 -5.70 0.02
CA TYR A 48 -2.74 -5.94 -1.10
C TYR A 48 -2.06 -5.80 -2.46
N ALA A 49 -0.86 -5.22 -2.50
CA ALA A 49 -0.01 -5.11 -3.68
C ALA A 49 1.47 -5.15 -3.29
N ASN A 50 2.34 -5.33 -4.29
CA ASN A 50 3.79 -5.15 -4.17
C ASN A 50 4.23 -4.00 -5.07
N LEU A 51 3.80 -2.77 -4.76
CA LEU A 51 4.09 -1.62 -5.61
C LEU A 51 5.58 -1.28 -5.66
N GLN A 52 6.38 -1.61 -4.64
CA GLN A 52 7.83 -1.42 -4.70
C GLN A 52 8.42 -2.16 -5.91
N GLU A 53 8.09 -3.44 -6.08
CA GLU A 53 8.57 -4.23 -7.22
C GLU A 53 8.02 -3.69 -8.55
N THR A 54 6.72 -3.36 -8.60
CA THR A 54 6.11 -2.79 -9.80
C THR A 54 6.79 -1.49 -10.24
N ILE A 55 7.06 -0.58 -9.29
CA ILE A 55 7.71 0.70 -9.55
C ILE A 55 9.15 0.47 -10.02
N VAL A 56 9.91 -0.39 -9.33
CA VAL A 56 11.31 -0.70 -9.71
C VAL A 56 11.37 -1.25 -11.14
N ASN A 57 10.49 -2.19 -11.48
CA ASN A 57 10.44 -2.77 -12.82
C ASN A 57 10.04 -1.73 -13.87
N ALA A 58 9.02 -0.92 -13.61
CA ALA A 58 8.56 0.13 -14.53
C ALA A 58 9.68 1.16 -14.81
N VAL A 59 10.40 1.60 -13.78
CA VAL A 59 11.54 2.50 -13.93
C VAL A 59 12.68 1.82 -14.72
N GLY A 60 12.93 0.54 -14.46
CA GLY A 60 13.92 -0.25 -15.21
C GLY A 60 13.60 -0.38 -16.71
N HIS A 61 12.33 -0.62 -17.05
CA HIS A 61 11.87 -0.64 -18.44
C HIS A 61 12.04 0.73 -19.08
N TYR A 62 11.56 1.80 -18.45
CA TYR A 62 11.75 3.15 -18.97
C TYR A 62 13.22 3.51 -19.21
N VAL A 63 14.12 3.14 -18.29
CA VAL A 63 15.56 3.34 -18.47
C VAL A 63 16.10 2.55 -19.66
N SER A 64 15.60 1.34 -19.89
CA SER A 64 16.00 0.52 -21.05
C SER A 64 15.51 1.16 -22.35
N ASP A 65 14.24 1.57 -22.38
CA ASP A 65 13.60 2.16 -23.55
C ASP A 65 14.26 3.50 -23.97
N VAL A 66 14.73 4.29 -23.00
CA VAL A 66 15.51 5.52 -23.27
C VAL A 66 16.91 5.19 -23.79
N LYS A 67 17.56 4.16 -23.26
CA LYS A 67 18.93 3.78 -23.63
C LYS A 67 19.00 3.17 -25.02
N ASP A 68 18.02 2.36 -25.39
CA ASP A 68 17.92 1.75 -26.72
C ASP A 68 17.22 2.65 -27.76
N LYS A 69 16.71 3.81 -27.32
CA LYS A 69 16.01 4.82 -28.12
C LYS A 69 14.69 4.32 -28.70
N SER A 70 14.07 3.30 -28.08
CA SER A 70 12.69 2.91 -28.39
C SER A 70 11.67 3.90 -27.82
N PHE A 71 12.05 4.65 -26.77
CA PHE A 71 11.27 5.77 -26.25
C PHE A 71 11.99 7.13 -26.41
N PRO A 72 11.29 8.20 -26.83
CA PRO A 72 9.95 8.16 -27.43
C PRO A 72 10.01 7.56 -28.84
N SER A 73 8.94 6.86 -29.22
CA SER A 73 8.68 6.42 -30.58
C SER A 73 8.05 7.54 -31.43
N ASP A 74 7.88 7.29 -32.73
CA ASP A 74 7.22 8.24 -33.66
C ASP A 74 5.79 8.61 -33.25
N ASN A 75 5.11 7.77 -32.46
CA ASN A 75 3.76 8.07 -31.96
C ASN A 75 3.77 8.90 -30.66
N GLU A 76 4.95 9.13 -30.09
CA GLU A 76 5.15 9.81 -28.80
C GLU A 76 5.87 11.16 -28.96
N GLN A 77 6.00 11.65 -30.21
CA GLN A 77 6.62 12.93 -30.57
C GLN A 77 5.76 13.73 -31.58
N TYR A 78 5.99 15.05 -31.65
CA TYR A 78 5.31 16.00 -32.57
C TYR A 78 6.13 16.28 -33.83
#